data_AF-A0A836ZSY4-F1
#
_entry.id   AF-A0A836ZSY4-F1
#
_cell.length_a   1.000
_cell.length_b   1.000
_cell.length_c   1.000
_cell.angle_alpha   90.00
_cell.angle_beta   90.00
_cell.angle_gamma   90.00
#
_symmetry.space_group_name_H-M   'P 1'
#
loop_
_entity.id
_entity.type
_entity.pdbx_description
1 polymer ?
#
loop_
_entity_poly.entity_id
_entity_poly.type
_entity_poly.pdbx_seq_one_letter_code
_entity_poly.pdbx_strand_id
1 'polypeptide(L)'
;NCATRYSGDMAFRVVARLTNDLGCLPEDLRALAFHAILPSLIATRRQALQAAAGAAHGGHMVAGAEADAADVQGDAAPGAQGAVAPAQGGAAGGIGGALPFNLLASAIRQLPEEAVNLAITEAAALQTGPRLLAEVTLRLHLVGLEPIHRFQQAYAQLAEHLARSGDGAEALTHLVALLDTLPDPGVRQAAFRELTRAVHALNSTESSAAVLRRLAGALPQQPAAVRYLCSLDVLAAAGSLFPSEQIPVIASVRAQAAAIPNQAAELIARCDDGIATASMMLATVSRRYMDM
;
A
#
# COMPACT_ATOMS: atom_id res chain seq x y z
N ASN A 1 -31.67 14.06 11.09
CA ASN A 1 -30.55 13.18 10.69
C ASN A 1 -29.20 13.90 10.52
N CYS A 2 -28.84 14.84 11.41
CA CYS A 2 -27.53 15.52 11.39
C CYS A 2 -26.47 14.90 12.32
N ALA A 3 -26.85 13.93 13.17
CA ALA A 3 -25.98 13.37 14.20
C ALA A 3 -24.95 12.35 13.67
N THR A 4 -25.17 11.73 12.51
CA THR A 4 -24.29 10.67 11.98
C THR A 4 -23.14 11.20 11.13
N ARG A 5 -23.28 12.37 10.48
CA ARG A 5 -22.21 12.97 9.66
C ARG A 5 -21.09 13.62 10.49
N TYR A 6 -21.40 14.11 11.69
CA TYR A 6 -20.40 14.69 12.60
C TYR A 6 -19.72 13.66 13.51
N SER A 7 -20.29 12.47 13.67
CA SER A 7 -19.78 11.42 14.56
C SER A 7 -18.43 10.86 14.09
N GLY A 8 -18.26 10.64 12.79
CA GLY A 8 -17.00 10.12 12.23
C GLY A 8 -15.83 11.07 12.43
N ASP A 9 -15.99 12.34 12.04
CA ASP A 9 -14.92 13.35 12.14
C ASP A 9 -14.56 13.68 13.60
N MET A 10 -15.53 13.70 14.52
CA MET A 10 -15.25 13.78 15.95
C MET A 10 -14.54 12.52 16.47
N ALA A 11 -14.95 11.33 16.06
CA ALA A 11 -14.27 10.09 16.45
C ALA A 11 -12.80 10.10 15.97
N PHE A 12 -12.53 10.54 14.73
CA PHE A 12 -11.15 10.65 14.25
C PHE A 12 -10.31 11.67 15.01
N ARG A 13 -10.88 12.83 15.36
CA ARG A 13 -10.16 13.84 16.18
C ARG A 13 -9.93 13.37 17.61
N VAL A 14 -10.91 12.69 18.22
CA VAL A 14 -10.78 12.10 19.55
C VAL A 14 -9.74 11.00 19.54
N VAL A 15 -9.72 10.15 18.50
CA VAL A 15 -8.70 9.11 18.32
C VAL A 15 -7.32 9.72 18.10
N ALA A 16 -7.17 10.72 17.23
CA ALA A 16 -5.90 11.41 17.03
C ALA A 16 -5.40 12.06 18.32
N ARG A 17 -6.30 12.64 19.12
CA ARG A 17 -5.97 13.22 20.43
C ARG A 17 -5.56 12.15 21.44
N LEU A 18 -6.33 11.07 21.57
CA LEU A 18 -5.99 9.91 22.40
C LEU A 18 -4.66 9.28 22.00
N THR A 19 -4.37 9.21 20.70
CA THR A 19 -3.10 8.69 20.17
C THR A 19 -1.92 9.59 20.54
N ASN A 20 -2.16 10.91 20.55
CA ASN A 20 -1.17 11.90 20.99
C ASN A 20 -0.94 11.83 22.51
N ASP A 21 -2.03 11.70 23.27
CA ASP A 21 -2.00 11.59 24.73
C ASP A 21 -1.37 10.25 25.18
N LEU A 22 -1.61 9.16 24.45
CA LEU A 22 -0.93 7.87 24.62
C LEU A 22 0.59 8.02 24.45
N GLY A 23 1.07 8.87 23.55
CA GLY A 23 2.50 9.12 23.38
C GLY A 23 3.20 9.74 24.60
N CYS A 24 2.45 10.32 25.53
CA CYS A 24 2.96 10.92 26.75
C CYS A 24 3.07 9.95 27.94
N LEU A 25 2.58 8.71 27.79
CA LEU A 25 2.59 7.70 28.87
C LEU A 25 3.90 6.89 28.89
N PRO A 26 4.31 6.34 30.06
CA PRO A 26 5.36 5.33 30.17
C PRO A 26 5.06 4.08 29.30
N GLU A 27 6.10 3.40 28.81
CA GLU A 27 6.02 2.27 27.86
C GLU A 27 5.01 1.18 28.27
N ASP A 28 5.09 0.71 29.52
CA ASP A 28 4.22 -0.36 30.03
C ASP A 28 2.73 0.06 30.05
N LEU A 29 2.48 1.35 30.33
CA LEU A 29 1.14 1.92 30.37
C LEU A 29 0.61 2.23 28.96
N ARG A 30 1.48 2.55 28.00
CA ARG A 30 1.11 2.70 26.58
C ARG A 30 0.64 1.39 26.00
N ALA A 31 1.38 0.31 26.25
CA ALA A 31 1.02 -1.04 25.80
C ALA A 31 -0.36 -1.44 26.32
N LEU A 32 -0.55 -1.29 27.64
CA LEU A 32 -1.81 -1.67 28.31
C LEU A 32 -2.99 -0.80 27.84
N ALA A 33 -2.81 0.52 27.76
CA ALA A 33 -3.85 1.45 27.32
C ALA A 33 -4.21 1.23 25.84
N PHE A 34 -3.23 0.98 24.98
CA PHE A 34 -3.51 0.72 23.58
C PHE A 34 -4.15 -0.65 23.35
N HIS A 35 -3.72 -1.71 24.03
CA HIS A 35 -4.41 -3.00 24.00
C HIS A 35 -5.86 -2.90 24.52
N ALA A 36 -6.12 -2.03 25.50
CA ALA A 36 -7.47 -1.79 25.99
C ALA A 36 -8.35 -1.02 24.98
N ILE A 37 -7.76 -0.06 24.24
CA ILE A 37 -8.50 0.84 23.33
C ILE A 37 -8.58 0.26 21.91
N LEU A 38 -7.67 -0.63 21.51
CA LEU A 38 -7.61 -1.23 20.17
C LEU A 38 -8.93 -1.96 19.84
N PRO A 39 -9.50 -2.84 20.69
CA PRO A 39 -10.82 -3.45 20.45
C PRO A 39 -11.94 -2.44 20.29
N SER A 40 -11.91 -1.32 21.04
CA SER A 40 -12.90 -0.25 20.92
C SER A 40 -12.76 0.52 19.63
N LEU A 41 -11.54 0.88 19.21
CA LEU A 41 -11.24 1.49 17.91
C LEU A 41 -11.74 0.60 16.75
N ILE A 42 -11.48 -0.69 16.88
CA ILE A 42 -11.94 -1.72 15.94
C ILE A 42 -13.47 -1.79 15.91
N ALA A 43 -14.12 -1.80 17.08
CA ALA A 43 -15.57 -1.88 17.19
C ALA A 43 -16.26 -0.63 16.64
N THR A 44 -15.75 0.57 16.94
CA THR A 44 -16.24 1.84 16.40
C THR A 44 -16.14 1.87 14.89
N ARG A 45 -15.05 1.33 14.32
CA ARG A 45 -14.91 1.17 12.87
C ARG A 45 -15.94 0.19 12.28
N ARG A 46 -16.14 -0.97 12.92
CA ARG A 46 -17.14 -1.96 12.47
C ARG A 46 -18.55 -1.35 12.48
N GLN A 47 -18.89 -0.60 13.52
CA GLN A 47 -20.17 0.11 13.64
C GLN A 47 -20.30 1.20 12.57
N ALA A 48 -19.24 1.95 12.27
CA ALA A 48 -19.25 2.95 11.20
C ALA A 48 -19.47 2.31 9.82
N LEU A 49 -18.86 1.15 9.55
CA LEU A 49 -19.06 0.40 8.31
C LEU A 49 -20.47 -0.19 8.20
N GLN A 50 -21.03 -0.72 9.29
CA GLN A 50 -22.40 -1.22 9.32
C GLN A 50 -23.42 -0.10 9.12
N ALA A 51 -23.19 1.07 9.72
CA ALA A 51 -24.02 2.25 9.53
C ALA A 51 -23.96 2.77 8.07
N ALA A 52 -22.78 2.72 7.44
CA ALA A 52 -22.62 3.08 6.03
C ALA A 52 -23.30 2.07 5.08
N ALA A 53 -23.23 0.77 5.37
CA ALA A 53 -23.91 -0.27 4.60
C ALA A 53 -25.44 -0.20 4.73
N GLY A 54 -25.96 0.10 5.92
CA GLY A 54 -27.39 0.32 6.15
C GLY A 54 -27.92 1.57 5.44
N ALA A 55 -27.11 2.64 5.34
CA ALA A 55 -27.45 3.83 4.58
C ALA A 55 -27.50 3.59 3.06
N ALA A 56 -26.70 2.64 2.54
CA ALA A 56 -26.73 2.25 1.13
C ALA A 56 -27.94 1.37 0.76
N HIS A 57 -28.43 0.53 1.69
CA HIS A 57 -29.61 -0.33 1.47
C HIS A 57 -30.95 0.39 1.71
N GLY A 58 -30.97 1.55 2.38
CA GLY A 58 -32.18 2.35 2.59
C GLY A 58 -32.62 3.21 1.40
N GLY A 59 -31.82 3.27 0.32
CA GLY A 59 -32.10 4.11 -0.86
C GLY A 59 -32.86 3.42 -2.00
N HIS A 60 -33.34 2.19 -1.80
CA HIS A 60 -33.92 1.36 -2.87
C HIS A 60 -35.26 0.71 -2.51
N MET A 61 -36.12 1.43 -1.80
CA MET A 61 -37.55 1.12 -1.81
C MET A 61 -38.39 2.39 -1.90
N VAL A 62 -39.39 2.32 -2.76
CA VAL A 62 -40.42 3.32 -3.13
C VAL A 62 -40.06 4.24 -4.30
N ALA A 63 -40.21 3.70 -5.52
CA ALA A 63 -40.78 4.43 -6.63
C ALA A 63 -41.52 3.44 -7.55
N GLY A 64 -42.84 3.46 -7.50
CA GLY A 64 -43.71 2.68 -8.39
C GLY A 64 -45.18 2.86 -8.04
N ALA A 65 -45.83 3.86 -8.64
CA ALA A 65 -47.15 3.77 -9.29
C ALA A 65 -47.61 5.16 -9.78
N GLU A 66 -47.97 5.21 -11.06
CA GLU A 66 -48.44 6.33 -11.88
C GLU A 66 -49.84 6.85 -11.49
N ALA A 67 -50.16 8.11 -11.83
CA ALA A 67 -51.26 8.44 -12.75
C ALA A 67 -51.46 9.97 -12.89
N ASP A 68 -51.95 10.35 -14.06
CA ASP A 68 -51.99 11.64 -14.73
C ASP A 68 -53.31 12.43 -14.49
N ALA A 69 -53.36 13.69 -14.97
CA ALA A 69 -54.51 14.55 -15.32
C ALA A 69 -54.75 15.88 -14.53
N ALA A 70 -54.34 16.98 -15.20
CA ALA A 70 -55.14 18.14 -15.67
C ALA A 70 -55.96 19.07 -14.71
N ASP A 71 -55.50 20.34 -14.68
CA ASP A 71 -56.22 21.61 -14.99
C ASP A 71 -56.91 22.52 -13.94
N VAL A 72 -56.71 23.84 -14.16
CA VAL A 72 -57.44 25.09 -13.79
C VAL A 72 -57.41 25.75 -12.39
N GLN A 73 -56.85 26.98 -12.42
CA GLN A 73 -57.08 28.27 -11.70
C GLN A 73 -58.20 28.42 -10.61
N GLY A 74 -57.87 29.11 -9.50
CA GLY A 74 -58.86 29.83 -8.66
C GLY A 74 -58.48 30.11 -7.20
N ASP A 75 -58.09 31.35 -6.94
CA ASP A 75 -58.03 32.21 -5.72
C ASP A 75 -58.33 31.72 -4.26
N ALA A 76 -57.70 32.46 -3.33
CA ALA A 76 -57.90 32.59 -1.87
C ALA A 76 -57.01 31.77 -0.89
N ALA A 77 -56.16 32.50 -0.16
CA ALA A 77 -55.35 32.11 1.02
C ALA A 77 -56.22 32.02 2.31
N PRO A 78 -55.71 31.65 3.53
CA PRO A 78 -54.34 31.29 3.91
C PRO A 78 -54.21 30.02 4.80
N GLY A 79 -53.01 29.43 4.89
CA GLY A 79 -52.71 28.41 5.90
C GLY A 79 -51.38 27.68 5.74
N ALA A 80 -50.45 28.00 6.65
CA ALA A 80 -49.41 27.14 7.26
C ALA A 80 -48.60 26.11 6.42
N GLN A 81 -47.26 26.26 6.55
CA GLN A 81 -46.19 25.26 6.39
C GLN A 81 -45.85 24.78 4.96
N GLY A 82 -44.59 24.96 4.56
CA GLY A 82 -44.03 24.26 3.39
C GLY A 82 -42.76 24.87 2.80
N ALA A 83 -41.68 24.11 2.92
CA ALA A 83 -40.58 23.95 1.96
C ALA A 83 -40.05 25.17 1.17
N VAL A 84 -38.82 25.59 1.50
CA VAL A 84 -37.92 26.22 0.53
C VAL A 84 -36.72 25.29 0.29
N ALA A 85 -36.71 24.69 -0.89
CA ALA A 85 -35.51 24.28 -1.63
C ALA A 85 -35.80 24.63 -3.11
N PRO A 86 -34.82 24.91 -3.99
CA PRO A 86 -33.41 24.49 -3.93
C PRO A 86 -32.38 25.57 -4.31
N ALA A 87 -31.12 25.37 -3.93
CA ALA A 87 -30.00 25.69 -4.80
C ALA A 87 -29.11 24.45 -4.83
N GLN A 88 -29.25 23.71 -5.93
CA GLN A 88 -28.41 22.57 -6.27
C GLN A 88 -26.98 23.05 -6.48
N GLY A 89 -26.05 22.34 -5.84
CA GLY A 89 -24.61 22.53 -6.01
C GLY A 89 -23.87 21.32 -5.46
N GLY A 90 -23.82 20.25 -6.26
CA GLY A 90 -22.73 19.29 -6.28
C GLY A 90 -22.61 18.33 -5.09
N ALA A 91 -23.35 17.22 -5.15
CA ALA A 91 -22.91 15.98 -4.56
C ALA A 91 -21.67 15.45 -5.30
N ALA A 92 -20.61 15.09 -4.57
CA ALA A 92 -19.81 13.89 -4.80
C ALA A 92 -18.71 13.82 -3.72
N GLY A 93 -18.76 12.81 -2.87
CA GLY A 93 -17.70 12.58 -1.88
C GLY A 93 -18.14 11.72 -0.72
N GLY A 94 -18.75 10.57 -0.99
CA GLY A 94 -18.88 9.53 0.02
C GLY A 94 -17.50 8.96 0.32
N ILE A 95 -16.92 9.32 1.47
CA ILE A 95 -15.75 8.64 2.02
C ILE A 95 -16.23 7.87 3.24
N GLY A 96 -16.66 6.63 3.00
CA GLY A 96 -16.73 5.60 4.05
C GLY A 96 -15.31 5.21 4.42
N GLY A 97 -14.64 6.05 5.22
CA GLY A 97 -13.25 5.88 5.59
C GLY A 97 -13.07 4.78 6.62
N ALA A 98 -12.47 3.66 6.22
CA ALA A 98 -11.56 2.92 7.09
C ALA A 98 -10.70 3.88 7.90
N LEU A 99 -10.35 3.55 9.16
CA LEU A 99 -9.29 4.29 9.85
C LEU A 99 -8.06 4.32 8.92
N PRO A 100 -7.59 5.50 8.51
CA PRO A 100 -6.51 5.59 7.54
C PRO A 100 -5.28 4.91 8.14
N PHE A 101 -4.56 4.12 7.32
CA PHE A 101 -3.38 3.37 7.73
C PHE A 101 -2.36 4.24 8.48
N ASN A 102 -2.25 5.54 8.15
CA ASN A 102 -1.45 6.52 8.86
C ASN A 102 -1.82 6.69 10.35
N LEU A 103 -3.11 6.80 10.68
CA LEU A 103 -3.55 6.96 12.07
C LEU A 103 -3.34 5.66 12.87
N LEU A 104 -3.64 4.51 12.27
CA LEU A 104 -3.39 3.21 12.91
C LEU A 104 -1.89 2.97 13.13
N ALA A 105 -1.06 3.23 12.12
CA ALA A 105 0.39 3.12 12.25
C ALA A 105 0.95 4.07 13.31
N SER A 106 0.50 5.33 13.34
CA SER A 106 0.91 6.28 14.38
C SER A 106 0.58 5.78 15.79
N ALA A 107 -0.53 5.08 15.94
CA ALA A 107 -0.96 4.56 17.22
C ALA A 107 -0.20 3.29 17.62
N ILE A 108 0.03 2.37 16.67
CA ILE A 108 0.86 1.19 16.85
C ILE A 108 2.31 1.59 17.18
N ARG A 109 2.86 2.66 16.59
CA ARG A 109 4.22 3.15 16.87
C ARG A 109 4.46 3.53 18.34
N GLN A 110 3.40 3.79 19.11
CA GLN A 110 3.51 4.13 20.53
C GLN A 110 3.66 2.89 21.43
N LEU A 111 3.53 1.69 20.87
CA LEU A 111 3.70 0.42 21.59
C LEU A 111 5.18 0.04 21.73
N PRO A 112 5.55 -0.76 22.75
CA PRO A 112 6.83 -1.45 22.78
C PRO A 112 6.94 -2.44 21.60
N GLU A 113 8.17 -2.67 21.14
CA GLU A 113 8.47 -3.41 19.90
C GLU A 113 7.84 -4.82 19.86
N GLU A 114 7.80 -5.52 21.00
CA GLU A 114 7.19 -6.84 21.10
C GLU A 114 5.67 -6.82 20.83
N ALA A 115 4.98 -5.76 21.29
CA ALA A 115 3.54 -5.59 21.12
C ALA A 115 3.15 -5.06 19.74
N VAL A 116 4.08 -4.38 19.04
CA VAL A 116 3.86 -3.86 17.68
C VAL A 116 3.47 -4.97 16.71
N ASN A 117 4.17 -6.11 16.74
CA ASN A 117 3.88 -7.23 15.84
C ASN A 117 2.48 -7.80 16.06
N LEU A 118 2.11 -8.04 17.33
CA LEU A 118 0.77 -8.52 17.67
C LEU A 118 -0.30 -7.53 17.21
N ALA A 119 -0.12 -6.24 17.50
CA ALA A 119 -1.07 -5.19 17.12
C ALA A 119 -1.23 -5.07 15.60
N ILE A 120 -0.15 -5.22 14.80
CA ILE A 120 -0.23 -5.24 13.34
C ILE A 120 -1.08 -6.43 12.88
N THR A 121 -0.82 -7.63 13.40
CA THR A 121 -1.55 -8.84 12.99
C THR A 121 -3.04 -8.75 13.32
N GLU A 122 -3.40 -8.28 14.51
CA GLU A 122 -4.78 -8.06 14.90
C GLU A 122 -5.45 -6.98 14.05
N ALA A 123 -4.79 -5.83 13.88
CA ALA A 123 -5.32 -4.73 13.07
C ALA A 123 -5.53 -5.15 11.61
N ALA A 124 -4.61 -5.92 11.04
CA ALA A 124 -4.71 -6.39 9.66
C ALA A 124 -5.81 -7.44 9.46
N ALA A 125 -6.02 -8.34 10.42
CA ALA A 125 -7.13 -9.30 10.39
C ALA A 125 -8.52 -8.62 10.32
N LEU A 126 -8.58 -7.34 10.67
CA LEU A 126 -9.81 -6.55 10.72
C LEU A 126 -9.94 -5.55 9.57
N GLN A 127 -8.92 -5.44 8.72
CA GLN A 127 -9.00 -4.68 7.49
C GLN A 127 -9.87 -5.43 6.47
N THR A 128 -10.57 -4.67 5.63
CA THR A 128 -11.28 -5.23 4.48
C THR A 128 -10.26 -5.52 3.38
N GLY A 129 -10.03 -6.79 3.05
CA GLY A 129 -9.13 -7.21 1.97
C GLY A 129 -8.17 -8.33 2.39
N PRO A 130 -7.17 -8.65 1.54
CA PRO A 130 -6.15 -9.64 1.86
C PRO A 130 -5.36 -9.23 3.10
N ARG A 131 -5.26 -10.13 4.08
CA ARG A 131 -4.58 -9.86 5.35
C ARG A 131 -3.12 -9.46 5.15
N LEU A 132 -2.38 -10.17 4.29
CA LEU A 132 -0.98 -9.88 3.99
C LEU A 132 -0.79 -8.44 3.46
N LEU A 133 -1.65 -8.01 2.53
CA LEU A 133 -1.61 -6.64 2.00
C LEU A 133 -1.81 -5.60 3.09
N ALA A 134 -2.76 -5.82 4.00
CA ALA A 134 -3.00 -4.94 5.14
C ALA A 134 -1.81 -4.89 6.11
N GLU A 135 -1.20 -6.04 6.42
CA GLU A 135 0.00 -6.11 7.27
C GLU A 135 1.18 -5.37 6.64
N VAL A 136 1.44 -5.61 5.35
CA VAL A 136 2.52 -4.93 4.60
C VAL A 136 2.28 -3.43 4.55
N THR A 137 1.04 -3.00 4.30
CA THR A 137 0.70 -1.56 4.26
C THR A 137 0.91 -0.91 5.62
N LEU A 138 0.45 -1.53 6.72
CA LEU A 138 0.69 -1.03 8.08
C LEU A 138 2.18 -0.93 8.41
N ARG A 139 2.96 -1.98 8.09
CA ARG A 139 4.41 -2.01 8.31
C ARG A 139 5.13 -0.91 7.52
N LEU A 140 4.74 -0.68 6.26
CA LEU A 140 5.30 0.41 5.46
C LEU A 140 5.06 1.78 6.12
N HIS A 141 3.85 2.01 6.63
CA HIS A 141 3.50 3.27 7.27
C HIS A 141 4.28 3.46 8.58
N LEU A 142 4.49 2.39 9.35
CA LEU A 142 5.31 2.45 10.57
C LEU A 142 6.75 2.87 10.26
N VAL A 143 7.36 2.29 9.22
CA VAL A 143 8.71 2.67 8.80
C VAL A 143 8.75 4.10 8.27
N GLY A 144 7.74 4.54 7.53
CA GLY A 144 7.62 5.92 7.04
C GLY A 144 7.50 6.99 8.14
N LEU A 145 7.12 6.61 9.36
CA LEU A 145 7.07 7.50 10.52
C LEU A 145 8.43 7.68 11.22
N GLU A 146 9.44 6.90 10.85
CA GLU A 146 10.81 7.07 11.35
C GLU A 146 11.48 8.31 10.74
N PRO A 147 12.39 8.98 11.47
CA PRO A 147 13.25 9.99 10.86
C PRO A 147 13.99 9.42 9.64
N ILE A 148 14.18 10.23 8.60
CA ILE A 148 14.76 9.80 7.30
C ILE A 148 16.09 9.06 7.45
N HIS A 149 16.95 9.46 8.40
CA HIS A 149 18.24 8.81 8.63
C HIS A 149 18.13 7.40 9.26
N ARG A 150 17.01 7.08 9.93
CA ARG A 150 16.71 5.75 10.48
C ARG A 150 15.84 4.91 9.56
N PHE A 151 15.07 5.58 8.69
CA PHE A 151 14.18 4.94 7.71
C PHE A 151 14.90 3.82 6.96
N GLN A 152 16.09 4.07 6.41
CA GLN A 152 16.78 3.09 5.58
C GLN A 152 17.09 1.79 6.35
N GLN A 153 17.58 1.90 7.58
CA GLN A 153 17.90 0.73 8.40
C GLN A 153 16.63 -0.04 8.79
N ALA A 154 15.59 0.66 9.24
CA ALA A 154 14.32 0.05 9.59
C ALA A 154 13.65 -0.62 8.38
N TYR A 155 13.72 0.02 7.22
CA TYR A 155 13.19 -0.52 5.97
C TYR A 155 13.95 -1.76 5.52
N ALA A 156 15.29 -1.75 5.60
CA ALA A 156 16.11 -2.92 5.28
C ALA A 156 15.76 -4.12 6.16
N GLN A 157 15.67 -3.91 7.48
CA GLN A 157 15.27 -4.95 8.43
C GLN A 157 13.87 -5.49 8.15
N LEU A 158 12.92 -4.59 7.86
CA LEU A 158 11.55 -4.97 7.48
C LEU A 158 11.53 -5.82 6.20
N ALA A 159 12.19 -5.35 5.14
CA ALA A 159 12.20 -6.02 3.86
C ALA A 159 12.85 -7.40 3.96
N GLU A 160 13.98 -7.51 4.67
CA GLU A 160 14.67 -8.77 4.91
C GLU A 160 13.82 -9.74 5.76
N HIS A 161 13.16 -9.24 6.80
CA HIS A 161 12.25 -10.04 7.62
C HIS A 161 11.08 -10.59 6.81
N LEU A 162 10.44 -9.75 5.99
CA LEU A 162 9.35 -10.16 5.12
C LEU A 162 9.81 -11.14 4.05
N ALA A 163 10.99 -10.92 3.45
CA ALA A 163 11.56 -11.83 2.46
C ALA A 163 11.75 -13.26 3.01
N ARG A 164 12.14 -13.39 4.29
CA ARG A 164 12.32 -14.69 4.96
C ARG A 164 11.02 -15.35 5.41
N SER A 165 9.88 -14.66 5.31
CA SER A 165 8.58 -15.21 5.71
C SER A 165 8.04 -16.20 4.68
N GLY A 166 7.01 -16.97 5.07
CA GLY A 166 6.37 -17.95 4.19
C GLY A 166 5.83 -17.36 2.88
N ASP A 167 5.32 -16.12 2.94
CA ASP A 167 4.76 -15.39 1.79
C ASP A 167 5.71 -14.29 1.28
N GLY A 168 7.02 -14.46 1.47
CA GLY A 168 7.99 -13.38 1.26
C GLY A 168 7.99 -12.78 -0.14
N ALA A 169 7.77 -13.58 -1.18
CA ALA A 169 7.68 -13.09 -2.56
C ALA A 169 6.47 -12.16 -2.78
N GLU A 170 5.32 -12.52 -2.20
CA GLU A 170 4.10 -11.70 -2.25
C GLU A 170 4.28 -10.43 -1.41
N ALA A 171 4.85 -10.56 -0.21
CA ALA A 171 5.11 -9.43 0.67
C ALA A 171 6.04 -8.38 0.02
N LEU A 172 7.15 -8.82 -0.57
CA LEU A 172 8.04 -7.93 -1.31
C LEU A 172 7.35 -7.34 -2.55
N THR A 173 6.57 -8.12 -3.29
CA THR A 173 5.80 -7.61 -4.43
C THR A 173 4.83 -6.51 -4.02
N HIS A 174 4.17 -6.64 -2.87
CA HIS A 174 3.32 -5.60 -2.32
C HIS A 174 4.12 -4.35 -1.90
N LEU A 175 5.28 -4.50 -1.27
CA LEU A 175 6.14 -3.36 -0.97
C LEU A 175 6.61 -2.63 -2.22
N VAL A 176 6.97 -3.35 -3.29
CA VAL A 176 7.32 -2.76 -4.59
C VAL A 176 6.16 -1.94 -5.14
N ALA A 177 4.94 -2.48 -5.08
CA ALA A 177 3.75 -1.79 -5.56
C ALA A 177 3.40 -0.52 -4.77
N LEU A 178 3.87 -0.42 -3.52
CA LEU A 178 3.65 0.73 -2.66
C LEU A 178 4.79 1.77 -2.70
N LEU A 179 5.83 1.57 -3.50
CA LEU A 179 6.96 2.52 -3.58
C LEU A 179 6.53 3.92 -4.01
N ASP A 180 5.54 4.04 -4.88
CA ASP A 180 4.99 5.31 -5.36
C ASP A 180 4.24 6.10 -4.27
N THR A 181 3.78 5.43 -3.20
CA THR A 181 3.14 6.07 -2.05
C THR A 181 4.12 6.84 -1.16
N LEU A 182 5.42 6.60 -1.30
CA LEU A 182 6.45 7.28 -0.54
C LEU A 182 6.69 8.69 -1.10
N PRO A 183 6.47 9.76 -0.31
CA PRO A 183 6.46 11.13 -0.82
C PRO A 183 7.86 11.65 -1.18
N ASP A 184 8.89 11.22 -0.46
CA ASP A 184 10.25 11.71 -0.63
C ASP A 184 11.03 10.89 -1.70
N PRO A 185 11.66 11.53 -2.69
CA PRO A 185 12.39 10.84 -3.75
C PRO A 185 13.64 10.09 -3.25
N GLY A 186 14.31 10.57 -2.21
CA GLY A 186 15.46 9.89 -1.60
C GLY A 186 15.03 8.64 -0.84
N VAL A 187 13.92 8.73 -0.10
CA VAL A 187 13.28 7.60 0.58
C VAL A 187 12.82 6.54 -0.41
N ARG A 188 12.22 6.94 -1.55
CA ARG A 188 11.85 6.00 -2.63
C ARG A 188 13.06 5.24 -3.19
N GLN A 189 14.15 5.94 -3.44
CA GLN A 189 15.38 5.32 -3.93
C GLN A 189 15.98 4.36 -2.89
N ALA A 190 16.02 4.77 -1.62
CA ALA A 190 16.52 3.93 -0.53
C ALA A 190 15.67 2.66 -0.40
N ALA A 191 14.35 2.79 -0.35
CA ALA A 191 13.42 1.66 -0.31
C ALA A 191 13.60 0.72 -1.51
N PHE A 192 13.71 1.27 -2.73
CA PHE A 192 13.96 0.48 -3.93
C PHE A 192 15.24 -0.37 -3.82
N ARG A 193 16.33 0.22 -3.32
CA ARG A 193 17.61 -0.47 -3.14
C ARG A 193 17.52 -1.56 -2.08
N GLU A 194 16.90 -1.29 -0.95
CA GLU A 194 16.76 -2.29 0.11
C GLU A 194 15.82 -3.43 -0.32
N LEU A 195 14.76 -3.16 -1.09
CA LEU A 195 13.95 -4.23 -1.70
C LEU A 195 14.76 -5.08 -2.68
N THR A 196 15.60 -4.44 -3.50
CA THR A 196 16.48 -5.15 -4.44
C THR A 196 17.45 -6.08 -3.71
N ARG A 197 17.98 -5.66 -2.56
CA ARG A 197 18.85 -6.51 -1.71
C ARG A 197 18.07 -7.62 -1.01
N ALA A 198 16.89 -7.31 -0.48
CA ALA A 198 16.06 -8.25 0.26
C ALA A 198 15.63 -9.46 -0.58
N VAL A 199 15.62 -9.33 -1.91
CA VAL A 199 15.40 -10.46 -2.83
C VAL A 199 16.35 -11.63 -2.54
N HIS A 200 17.60 -11.38 -2.17
CA HIS A 200 18.56 -12.45 -1.85
C HIS A 200 18.21 -13.24 -0.59
N ALA A 201 17.28 -12.76 0.24
CA ALA A 201 16.78 -13.46 1.40
C ALA A 201 15.55 -14.35 1.10
N LEU A 202 15.05 -14.36 -0.14
CA LEU A 202 14.00 -15.28 -0.58
C LEU A 202 14.54 -16.71 -0.74
N ASN A 203 13.70 -17.69 -0.43
CA ASN A 203 14.07 -19.11 -0.49
C ASN A 203 14.11 -19.70 -1.92
N SER A 204 13.71 -18.93 -2.94
CA SER A 204 13.63 -19.39 -4.33
C SER A 204 14.15 -18.33 -5.30
N THR A 205 14.96 -18.77 -6.26
CA THR A 205 15.48 -17.94 -7.35
C THR A 205 14.37 -17.53 -8.33
N GLU A 206 13.36 -18.37 -8.53
CA GLU A 206 12.18 -18.04 -9.35
C GLU A 206 11.38 -16.91 -8.72
N SER A 207 11.12 -16.99 -7.40
CA SER A 207 10.49 -15.92 -6.63
C SER A 207 11.31 -14.64 -6.67
N SER A 208 12.64 -14.79 -6.58
CA SER A 208 13.58 -13.67 -6.69
C SER A 208 13.48 -12.98 -8.05
N ALA A 209 13.46 -13.76 -9.13
CA ALA A 209 13.29 -13.25 -10.48
C ALA A 209 11.95 -12.55 -10.67
N ALA A 210 10.85 -13.10 -10.13
CA ALA A 210 9.53 -12.49 -10.19
C ALA A 210 9.51 -11.11 -9.51
N VAL A 211 10.08 -10.99 -8.30
CA VAL A 211 10.18 -9.71 -7.58
C VAL A 211 11.09 -8.73 -8.32
N LEU A 212 12.24 -9.17 -8.85
CA LEU A 212 13.14 -8.32 -9.63
C LEU A 212 12.51 -7.80 -10.92
N ARG A 213 11.65 -8.59 -11.59
CA ARG A 213 10.86 -8.10 -12.74
C ARG A 213 9.87 -7.02 -12.33
N ARG A 214 9.26 -7.14 -11.15
CA ARG A 214 8.37 -6.10 -10.60
C ARG A 214 9.15 -4.82 -10.27
N LEU A 215 10.33 -4.96 -9.66
CA LEU A 215 11.25 -3.84 -9.42
C LEU A 215 11.69 -3.17 -10.73
N ALA A 216 12.02 -3.95 -11.76
CA ALA A 216 12.30 -3.42 -13.09
C ALA A 216 11.11 -2.61 -13.64
N GLY A 217 9.88 -3.11 -13.50
CA GLY A 217 8.66 -2.38 -13.88
C GLY A 217 8.42 -1.09 -13.08
N ALA A 218 8.97 -0.98 -11.87
CA ALA A 218 8.89 0.19 -11.01
C ALA A 218 10.00 1.23 -11.29
N LEU A 219 10.97 0.96 -12.17
CA LEU A 219 12.04 1.92 -12.52
C LEU A 219 11.53 3.30 -12.96
N PRO A 220 10.44 3.44 -13.77
CA PRO A 220 9.92 4.75 -14.13
C PRO A 220 9.45 5.60 -12.94
N GLN A 221 9.09 4.96 -11.82
CA GLN A 221 8.65 5.63 -10.59
C GLN A 221 9.84 6.28 -9.84
N GLN A 222 11.08 5.90 -10.16
CA GLN A 222 12.27 6.48 -9.54
C GLN A 222 12.60 7.86 -10.12
N PRO A 223 13.28 8.73 -9.35
CA PRO A 223 13.74 10.03 -9.86
C PRO A 223 14.67 9.87 -11.06
N ALA A 224 14.49 10.70 -12.09
CA ALA A 224 15.22 10.57 -13.37
C ALA A 224 16.75 10.50 -13.19
N ALA A 225 17.30 11.25 -12.24
CA ALA A 225 18.74 11.30 -11.96
C ALA A 225 19.32 9.96 -11.46
N VAL A 226 18.51 9.06 -10.90
CA VAL A 226 18.96 7.81 -10.26
C VAL A 226 18.43 6.55 -10.96
N ARG A 227 17.52 6.67 -11.94
CA ARG A 227 16.93 5.53 -12.67
C ARG A 227 17.98 4.59 -13.27
N TYR A 228 19.06 5.14 -13.81
CA TYR A 228 20.15 4.34 -14.37
C TYR A 228 20.86 3.53 -13.28
N LEU A 229 21.18 4.15 -12.15
CA LEU A 229 21.79 3.45 -11.01
C LEU A 229 20.86 2.36 -10.46
N CYS A 230 19.56 2.63 -10.30
CA CYS A 230 18.58 1.63 -9.90
C CYS A 230 18.48 0.47 -10.90
N SER A 231 18.64 0.75 -12.20
CA SER A 231 18.68 -0.28 -13.24
C SER A 231 19.90 -1.19 -13.07
N LEU A 232 21.07 -0.61 -12.77
CA LEU A 232 22.28 -1.37 -12.46
C LEU A 232 22.13 -2.20 -11.18
N ASP A 233 21.47 -1.67 -10.15
CA ASP A 233 21.19 -2.40 -8.91
C ASP A 233 20.35 -3.67 -9.20
N VAL A 234 19.32 -3.58 -10.05
CA VAL A 234 18.50 -4.75 -10.47
C VAL A 234 19.32 -5.73 -11.31
N LEU A 235 20.13 -5.25 -12.26
CA LEU A 235 20.98 -6.12 -13.09
C LEU A 235 22.03 -6.86 -12.26
N ALA A 236 22.61 -6.20 -11.25
CA ALA A 236 23.55 -6.82 -10.32
C ALA A 236 22.88 -7.94 -9.51
N ALA A 237 21.68 -7.67 -8.96
CA ALA A 237 20.91 -8.68 -8.23
C ALA A 237 20.49 -9.86 -9.12
N ALA A 238 20.17 -9.61 -10.40
CA ALA A 238 19.85 -10.67 -11.36
C ALA A 238 21.02 -11.62 -11.63
N GLY A 239 22.26 -11.20 -11.36
CA GLY A 239 23.47 -12.01 -11.56
C GLY A 239 23.57 -13.25 -10.65
N SER A 240 22.79 -13.32 -9.57
CA SER A 240 22.75 -14.50 -8.69
C SER A 240 21.67 -15.53 -9.07
N LEU A 241 20.89 -15.27 -10.13
CA LEU A 241 19.80 -16.14 -10.58
C LEU A 241 20.29 -17.23 -11.53
N PHE A 242 19.46 -18.26 -11.77
CA PHE A 242 19.74 -19.17 -12.88
C PHE A 242 19.64 -18.44 -14.22
N PRO A 243 20.42 -18.83 -15.25
CA PRO A 243 20.41 -18.13 -16.53
C PRO A 243 19.01 -18.03 -17.19
N SER A 244 18.17 -19.05 -17.03
CA SER A 244 16.79 -19.07 -17.53
C SER A 244 15.89 -18.02 -16.87
N GLU A 245 16.16 -17.66 -15.61
CA GLU A 245 15.43 -16.67 -14.83
C GLU A 245 16.04 -15.26 -14.98
N GLN A 246 17.37 -15.20 -15.19
CA GLN A 246 18.10 -13.96 -15.39
C GLN A 246 17.65 -13.24 -16.67
N ILE A 247 17.51 -13.96 -17.80
CA ILE A 247 17.12 -13.40 -19.10
C ILE A 247 15.83 -12.56 -19.03
N PRO A 248 14.69 -13.05 -18.50
CA PRO A 248 13.47 -12.26 -18.43
C PRO A 248 13.56 -11.06 -17.47
N VAL A 249 14.42 -11.10 -16.44
CA VAL A 249 14.71 -9.94 -15.59
C VAL A 249 15.45 -8.87 -16.40
N ILE A 250 16.54 -9.25 -17.08
CA ILE A 250 17.34 -8.32 -17.91
C ILE A 250 16.48 -7.72 -19.02
N ALA A 251 15.64 -8.52 -19.68
CA ALA A 251 14.69 -8.04 -20.69
C ALA A 251 13.69 -7.03 -20.12
N SER A 252 13.24 -7.22 -18.88
CA SER A 252 12.34 -6.28 -18.19
C SER A 252 13.02 -4.94 -17.89
N VAL A 253 14.30 -4.95 -17.51
CA VAL A 253 15.11 -3.72 -17.35
C VAL A 253 15.32 -3.03 -18.69
N ARG A 254 15.69 -3.79 -19.73
CA ARG A 254 15.88 -3.29 -21.10
C ARG A 254 14.65 -2.56 -21.62
N ALA A 255 13.46 -3.08 -21.34
CA ALA A 255 12.19 -2.46 -21.75
C ALA A 255 11.98 -1.05 -21.15
N GLN A 256 12.66 -0.72 -20.04
CA GLN A 256 12.58 0.60 -19.41
C GLN A 256 13.63 1.59 -19.92
N ALA A 257 14.51 1.22 -20.85
CA ALA A 257 15.60 2.08 -21.31
C ALA A 257 15.12 3.44 -21.86
N ALA A 258 13.95 3.48 -22.50
CA ALA A 258 13.35 4.73 -23.00
C ALA A 258 13.04 5.75 -21.89
N ALA A 259 12.84 5.30 -20.64
CA ALA A 259 12.62 6.17 -19.49
C ALA A 259 13.91 6.81 -18.93
N ILE A 260 15.06 6.52 -19.55
CA ILE A 260 16.42 6.96 -19.15
C ILE A 260 17.13 7.56 -20.37
N PRO A 261 16.66 8.70 -20.90
CA PRO A 261 17.03 9.18 -22.24
C PRO A 261 18.54 9.41 -22.43
N ASN A 262 19.25 9.85 -21.39
CA ASN A 262 20.68 10.15 -21.48
C ASN A 262 21.58 8.91 -21.45
N GLN A 263 21.08 7.76 -20.97
CA GLN A 263 21.85 6.51 -20.84
C GLN A 263 21.18 5.31 -21.50
N ALA A 264 20.14 5.53 -22.32
CA ALA A 264 19.34 4.46 -22.92
C ALA A 264 20.20 3.50 -23.76
N ALA A 265 21.08 4.02 -24.62
CA ALA A 265 21.94 3.21 -25.47
C ALA A 265 22.93 2.35 -24.66
N GLU A 266 23.54 2.92 -23.61
CA GLU A 266 24.46 2.19 -22.73
C GLU A 266 23.72 1.08 -21.96
N LEU A 267 22.54 1.38 -21.42
CA LEU A 267 21.73 0.39 -20.71
C LEU A 267 21.30 -0.75 -21.64
N ILE A 268 20.87 -0.44 -22.87
CA ILE A 268 20.50 -1.45 -23.87
C ILE A 268 21.71 -2.35 -24.18
N ALA A 269 22.88 -1.77 -24.44
CA ALA A 269 24.09 -2.55 -24.72
C ALA A 269 24.46 -3.49 -23.56
N ARG A 270 24.38 -3.01 -22.31
CA ARG A 270 24.62 -3.84 -21.12
C ARG A 270 23.59 -4.97 -20.98
N CYS A 271 22.32 -4.68 -21.25
CA CYS A 271 21.27 -5.70 -21.23
C CYS A 271 21.49 -6.76 -22.32
N ASP A 272 21.84 -6.35 -23.53
CA ASP A 272 22.08 -7.26 -24.65
C ASP A 272 23.29 -8.18 -24.39
N ASP A 273 24.37 -7.64 -23.84
CA ASP A 273 25.55 -8.42 -23.40
C ASP A 273 25.21 -9.39 -22.26
N GLY A 274 24.42 -8.95 -21.28
CA GLY A 274 23.94 -9.80 -20.19
C GLY A 274 23.06 -10.96 -20.67
N ILE A 275 22.15 -10.70 -21.62
CA ILE A 275 21.29 -11.74 -22.23
C ILE A 275 22.15 -12.74 -23.02
N ALA A 276 23.12 -12.26 -23.80
CA ALA A 276 24.02 -13.13 -24.56
C ALA A 276 24.83 -14.04 -23.62
N THR A 277 25.38 -13.48 -22.55
CA THR A 277 26.13 -14.23 -21.52
C THR A 277 25.27 -15.31 -20.86
N ALA A 278 24.07 -14.95 -20.38
CA ALA A 278 23.14 -15.89 -19.78
C ALA A 278 22.72 -17.01 -20.76
N SER A 279 22.49 -16.66 -22.04
CA SER A 279 22.12 -17.63 -23.07
C SER A 279 23.23 -18.65 -23.35
N MET A 280 24.50 -18.21 -23.39
CA MET A 280 25.66 -19.10 -23.53
C MET A 280 25.81 -20.05 -22.34
N MET A 281 25.61 -19.53 -21.12
CA MET A 281 25.63 -20.36 -19.90
C MET A 281 24.52 -21.41 -19.93
N LEU A 282 23.30 -21.02 -20.31
CA LEU A 282 22.16 -21.92 -20.43
C LEU A 282 22.45 -23.05 -21.43
N ALA A 283 22.95 -22.72 -22.62
CA ALA A 283 23.31 -23.72 -23.64
C ALA A 283 24.39 -24.70 -23.15
N THR A 284 25.36 -24.20 -22.38
CA THR A 284 26.43 -25.04 -21.80
C THR A 284 25.87 -26.03 -20.76
N VAL A 285 24.94 -25.57 -19.91
CA VAL A 285 24.26 -26.43 -18.93
C VAL A 285 23.40 -27.48 -19.63
N SER A 286 22.60 -27.08 -20.62
CA SER A 286 21.75 -28.02 -21.39
C SER A 286 22.56 -29.10 -22.09
N ARG A 287 23.72 -28.78 -22.65
CA ARG A 287 24.59 -29.76 -23.30
C ARG A 287 25.11 -30.81 -22.33
N ARG A 288 25.55 -30.40 -21.13
CA ARG A 288 26.04 -31.33 -20.09
C ARG A 288 24.97 -32.31 -19.61
N TYR A 289 23.70 -31.92 -19.60
CA TYR A 289 22.58 -32.79 -19.23
C TYR A 289 22.23 -33.82 -20.31
N MET A 290 22.55 -33.56 -21.58
CA MET A 290 22.30 -34.50 -22.69
C MET A 290 23.44 -35.51 -22.88
N ASP A 291 24.63 -35.18 -22.37
CA ASP A 291 25.83 -36.03 -22.44
C ASP A 291 25.97 -36.99 -21.22
N MET A 292 25.04 -36.95 -20.25
CA MET A 292 24.94 -37.88 -19.10
C MET A 292 23.77 -38.86 -19.26
#